data_AF-A0A2G2MHU2-F1
#
_entry.id   AF-A0A2G2MHU2-F1
#
_cell.length_a   1.000
_cell.length_b   1.000
_cell.length_c   1.000
_cell.angle_alpha   90.00
_cell.angle_beta   90.00
_cell.angle_gamma   90.00
#
_symmetry.space_group_name_H-M   'P 1'
#
loop_
_entity.id
_entity.type
_entity.pdbx_description
1 polymer ?
#
loop_
_entity_poly.entity_id
_entity_poly.type
_entity_poly.pdbx_seq_one_letter_code
_entity_poly.pdbx_strand_id
1 'polypeptide(L)'
;MTPVVTSIEGLPLKLEFYASNVFISGDMREALDTNSFYVLGTTFHLGTTTLNEWVSEVSFDVNIVRGDNLDGFNFGFGLSF
;
A
#
# COMPACT_ATOMS: atom_id res chain seq x y z
N MET A 1 23.68 -23.31 7.06
CA MET A 1 22.36 -23.50 7.70
C MET A 1 21.39 -22.59 6.99
N THR A 2 20.42 -23.16 6.28
CA THR A 2 19.34 -22.38 5.66
C THR A 2 18.40 -21.95 6.78
N PRO A 3 18.07 -20.66 6.94
CA PRO A 3 17.13 -20.25 7.97
C PRO A 3 15.80 -20.98 7.77
N VAL A 4 15.21 -21.44 8.87
CA VAL A 4 13.90 -22.09 8.85
C VAL A 4 12.91 -21.08 8.30
N VAL A 5 12.26 -21.40 7.18
CA VAL A 5 11.15 -20.60 6.67
C VAL A 5 10.04 -20.72 7.71
N THR A 6 9.82 -19.66 8.49
CA THR A 6 8.69 -19.56 9.41
C THR A 6 7.43 -19.83 8.61
N SER A 7 6.81 -20.98 8.86
CA SER A 7 5.49 -21.29 8.31
C SER A 7 4.49 -20.37 8.98
N ILE A 8 3.88 -19.54 8.16
CA ILE A 8 2.86 -18.61 8.57
C ILE A 8 1.52 -19.38 8.64
N GLU A 9 1.28 -20.10 9.74
CA GLU A 9 -0.02 -20.73 9.99
C GLU A 9 -1.01 -19.72 10.56
N GLY A 10 -2.13 -19.52 9.87
CA GLY A 10 -3.26 -18.74 10.38
C GLY A 10 -3.20 -17.23 10.15
N LEU A 11 -2.30 -16.71 9.31
CA LEU A 11 -2.35 -15.29 8.93
C LEU A 11 -3.36 -15.10 7.79
N PRO A 12 -4.49 -14.39 8.01
CA PRO A 12 -5.35 -14.00 6.91
C PRO A 12 -4.56 -13.07 5.98
N LEU A 13 -4.14 -13.62 4.84
CA LEU A 13 -3.60 -12.85 3.74
C LEU A 13 -4.76 -12.24 2.97
N LYS A 14 -4.84 -10.90 2.95
CA LYS A 14 -5.75 -10.18 2.08
C LYS A 14 -4.95 -9.44 1.02
N LEU A 15 -5.31 -9.65 -0.24
CA LEU A 15 -4.75 -8.97 -1.39
C LEU A 15 -5.80 -8.01 -1.93
N GLU A 16 -5.45 -6.74 -2.01
CA GLU A 16 -6.30 -5.70 -2.59
C GLU A 16 -5.66 -5.16 -3.85
N PHE A 17 -6.39 -5.16 -4.97
CA PHE A 17 -5.99 -4.51 -6.19
C PHE A 17 -6.95 -3.37 -6.46
N TYR A 18 -6.43 -2.19 -6.76
CA TYR A 18 -7.27 -1.03 -6.97
C TYR A 18 -6.73 -0.15 -8.09
N ALA A 19 -7.67 0.45 -8.81
CA ALA A 19 -7.47 1.37 -9.90
C ALA A 19 -8.40 2.56 -9.64
N SER A 20 -7.83 3.76 -9.48
CA SER A 20 -8.61 4.93 -9.10
C SER A 20 -8.12 6.19 -9.78
N ASN A 21 -9.05 7.06 -10.18
CA ASN A 21 -8.75 8.43 -10.55
C ASN A 21 -8.93 9.32 -9.31
N VAL A 22 -7.83 9.93 -8.89
CA VAL A 22 -7.81 10.87 -7.77
C VAL A 22 -7.93 12.28 -8.33
N PHE A 23 -8.98 12.99 -7.92
CA PHE A 23 -9.16 14.40 -8.24
C PHE A 23 -8.53 15.24 -7.14
N ILE A 24 -7.68 16.18 -7.52
CA ILE A 24 -6.95 17.05 -6.58
C ILE A 24 -7.33 18.52 -6.79
N SER A 25 -7.33 19.26 -5.69
CA SER A 25 -7.66 20.69 -5.64
C SER A 25 -6.76 21.40 -4.63
N GLY A 26 -6.76 22.73 -4.65
CA GLY A 26 -5.92 23.57 -3.78
C GLY A 26 -4.43 23.36 -4.00
N ASP A 27 -3.66 23.38 -2.92
CA ASP A 27 -2.19 23.37 -2.93
C ASP A 27 -1.59 22.16 -3.67
N MET A 28 -2.24 20.99 -3.62
CA MET A 28 -1.77 19.81 -4.36
C MET A 28 -1.91 19.97 -5.88
N ARG A 29 -2.99 20.62 -6.34
CA ARG A 29 -3.19 20.91 -7.77
C ARG A 29 -2.12 21.87 -8.27
N GLU A 30 -1.79 22.87 -7.47
CA GLU A 30 -0.75 23.87 -7.79
C GLU A 30 0.65 23.27 -7.78
N ALA A 31 0.96 22.41 -6.81
CA ALA A 31 2.26 21.77 -6.69
C ALA A 31 2.52 20.71 -7.77
N LEU A 32 1.49 19.99 -8.19
CA LEU A 32 1.60 18.88 -9.15
C LEU A 32 1.21 19.28 -10.59
N ASP A 33 0.77 20.53 -10.78
CA ASP A 33 0.29 21.08 -12.06
C ASP A 33 -0.65 20.13 -12.82
N THR A 34 -1.60 19.53 -12.10
CA THR A 34 -2.60 18.63 -12.68
C THR A 34 -3.90 18.65 -11.86
N ASN A 35 -5.03 18.41 -12.51
CA ASN A 35 -6.35 18.35 -11.85
C ASN A 35 -6.68 16.94 -11.32
N SER A 36 -6.01 15.92 -11.86
CA SER A 36 -6.23 14.54 -11.48
C SER A 36 -5.05 13.67 -11.84
N PHE A 37 -4.88 12.57 -11.11
CA PHE A 37 -3.95 11.52 -11.48
C PHE A 37 -4.61 10.16 -11.29
N TYR A 38 -4.15 9.19 -12.07
CA TYR A 38 -4.55 7.80 -11.98
C TYR A 38 -3.57 7.04 -11.09
N VAL A 39 -4.12 6.20 -10.21
CA VAL A 39 -3.35 5.29 -9.35
C VAL A 39 -3.75 3.86 -9.69
N LEU A 40 -2.76 3.02 -9.92
CA LEU A 40 -2.91 1.57 -9.96
C LEU A 40 -2.03 0.97 -8.87
N GLY A 41 -2.63 0.24 -7.95
CA GLY A 41 -1.94 -0.25 -6.78
C GLY A 41 -2.36 -1.66 -6.38
N THR A 42 -1.49 -2.26 -5.58
CA THR A 42 -1.78 -3.50 -4.85
C THR A 42 -1.35 -3.37 -3.40
N THR A 43 -2.16 -3.88 -2.49
CA THR A 43 -1.84 -3.94 -1.06
C THR A 43 -1.90 -5.38 -0.57
N PHE A 44 -0.83 -5.78 0.10
CA PHE A 44 -0.67 -7.04 0.80
C PHE A 44 -0.93 -6.79 2.28
N HIS A 45 -2.04 -7.29 2.80
CA HIS A 45 -2.33 -7.25 4.23
C HIS A 45 -2.04 -8.62 4.81
N LEU A 46 -1.21 -8.64 5.84
CA LEU A 46 -0.88 -9.81 6.62
C LEU A 46 -1.38 -9.56 8.05
N GLY A 47 -2.60 -10.01 8.34
CA GLY A 47 -3.13 -9.99 9.69
C GLY A 47 -2.41 -11.01 10.55
N THR A 48 -1.97 -10.64 11.76
CA THR A 48 -1.32 -11.58 12.69
C THR A 48 -1.89 -11.50 14.08
N THR A 49 -2.33 -12.65 14.58
CA THR A 49 -2.72 -12.83 15.98
C THR A 49 -1.58 -13.43 16.81
N THR A 50 -0.44 -13.74 16.18
CA THR A 50 0.58 -14.64 16.75
C THR A 50 2.01 -14.08 16.79
N LEU A 51 2.32 -12.99 16.06
CA LEU A 51 3.69 -12.42 16.05
C LEU A 51 3.94 -11.42 17.20
N ASN A 52 2.93 -10.65 17.61
CA ASN A 52 3.00 -9.68 18.71
C ASN A 52 1.58 -9.25 19.11
N GLU A 53 1.19 -9.35 20.39
CA GLU A 53 -0.15 -8.94 20.87
C GLU A 53 -0.47 -7.45 20.66
N TRP A 54 0.57 -6.65 20.39
CA TRP A 54 0.46 -5.21 20.18
C TRP A 54 0.27 -4.82 18.71
N VAL A 55 0.47 -5.75 17.76
CA VAL A 55 0.37 -5.47 16.32
C VAL A 55 -0.62 -6.44 15.70
N SER A 56 -1.79 -5.93 15.34
CA SER A 56 -2.90 -6.69 14.78
C SER A 56 -2.76 -6.95 13.28
N GLU A 57 -2.12 -6.03 12.54
CA GLU A 57 -1.95 -6.14 11.08
C GLU A 57 -0.64 -5.49 10.61
N VAL A 58 -0.01 -6.15 9.65
CA VAL A 58 1.09 -5.58 8.85
C VAL A 58 0.62 -5.46 7.41
N SER A 59 0.75 -4.28 6.81
CA SER A 59 0.42 -4.05 5.40
C SER A 59 1.62 -3.58 4.60
N PHE A 60 1.71 -4.02 3.36
CA PHE A 60 2.69 -3.54 2.39
C PHE A 60 1.96 -3.19 1.10
N ASP A 61 2.12 -1.96 0.62
CA ASP A 61 1.48 -1.46 -0.58
C ASP A 61 2.51 -1.06 -1.64
N VAL A 62 2.15 -1.28 -2.90
CA VAL A 62 2.94 -0.90 -4.07
C VAL A 62 2.02 -0.28 -5.11
N ASN A 63 2.31 0.97 -5.45
CA ASN A 63 1.45 1.82 -6.25
C ASN A 63 2.24 2.48 -7.37
N ILE A 64 1.66 2.51 -8.55
CA ILE A 64 2.12 3.33 -9.67
C ILE A 64 1.11 4.46 -9.84
N VAL A 65 1.63 5.67 -9.95
CA VAL A 65 0.86 6.89 -10.15
C VAL A 65 1.21 7.46 -11.51
N ARG A 66 0.20 7.85 -12.28
CA ARG A 66 0.35 8.47 -13.59
C ARG A 66 -0.68 9.58 -13.78
N GLY A 67 -0.22 10.76 -14.16
CA GLY A 67 -1.01 11.94 -14.50
C GLY A 67 -0.27 12.79 -15.52
N ASP A 68 -0.91 13.86 -15.97
CA ASP A 68 -0.39 14.66 -17.10
C ASP A 68 1.03 15.21 -16.88
N ASN A 69 1.36 15.53 -15.62
CA ASN A 69 2.68 16.04 -15.20
C ASN A 69 3.28 15.24 -14.04
N LEU A 70 2.77 14.04 -13.76
CA LEU A 70 3.20 13.24 -12.61
C LEU A 70 3.27 11.77 -12.97
N ASP A 71 4.48 11.22 -13.05
CA ASP A 71 4.71 9.78 -13.09
C ASP A 71 5.50 9.39 -11.84
N GLY A 72 5.01 8.41 -11.10
CA GLY A 72 5.58 8.06 -9.80
C GLY A 72 5.39 6.59 -9.43
N PHE A 73 6.31 6.10 -8.60
CA PHE A 73 6.22 4.82 -7.94
C PHE A 73 6.23 5.07 -6.43
N ASN A 74 5.28 4.47 -5.73
CA ASN A 74 5.15 4.55 -4.29
C ASN A 74 5.12 3.14 -3.71
N PHE A 75 5.86 2.94 -2.62
CA PHE A 75 5.74 1.75 -1.79
C PHE A 75 5.59 2.19 -0.34
N GLY A 76 4.75 1.48 0.40
CA GLY A 76 4.41 1.81 1.77
C GLY A 76 4.43 0.59 2.67
N PHE A 77 4.66 0.82 3.95
CA PHE A 77 4.57 -0.19 4.98
C PHE A 77 3.74 0.36 6.14
N GLY A 78 2.70 -0.38 6.53
CA GLY A 78 1.75 0.00 7.56
C GLY A 78 1.73 -1.01 8.70
N LEU A 79 1.55 -0.50 9.92
CA LEU A 79 1.32 -1.29 11.12
C LEU A 79 0.02 -0.83 11.76
N SER A 80 -0.87 -1.76 12.05
CA SER A 80 -2.05 -1.54 12.88
C SER A 80 -1.79 -2.11 14.27
N PHE A 81 -2.13 -1.34 15.31
CA PHE A 81 -1.99 -1.70 16.72
C PHE A 81 -3.37 -1.99 17.30
#